data_AF-A0A920CCS4-F1
#
_entry.id   AF-A0A920CCS4-F1
#
_cell.length_a   1.000
_cell.length_b   1.000
_cell.length_c   1.000
_cell.angle_alpha   90.00
_cell.angle_beta   90.00
_cell.angle_gamma   90.00
#
_symmetry.space_group_name_H-M   'P 1'
#
loop_
_entity.id
_entity.type
_entity.pdbx_description
1 polymer ?
#
loop_
_entity_poly.entity_id
_entity_poly.type
_entity_poly.pdbx_seq_one_letter_code
_entity_poly.pdbx_strand_id
1 'polypeptide(L)'
;MTTRKTKKNQETAVEPVQETKLSNRTPDVIAAEIRSIDQQARQYVLQSAIEIGRKLTEAKELVSHGEWGAWLKINVNYSQSTANNFMRVAAEYANSQTLANLNYSQAVALLSIPAEERESFVEENNAAEMSTRELQAAIKEKQELEKQLAEERKRIEDEQAALEQERQQRAELQRELDREMELRKKFQDDLIAAQEAAAKAPAKGTAESKAKAAELRKAEKALSESQQRISALEAEMKAKEDEINAKIEAAVKEREKEIAEQARKREEETAQEVANLKEQLRKNNNTAAIKVKLHFDAVVGNFKELVASLSAIENEDQKKAISERISAFCDEMKAKL
;
A
#
# COMPACT_ATOMS: atom_id res chain seq x y z
N MET A 1 -0.04 -0.44 -102.85
CA MET A 1 -1.07 -0.93 -101.90
C MET A 1 -0.52 -0.79 -100.49
N THR A 2 -0.92 0.26 -99.77
CA THR A 2 -1.78 0.20 -98.55
C THR A 2 -1.00 -0.36 -97.33
N THR A 3 -0.83 0.28 -96.16
CA THR A 3 -1.42 1.50 -95.56
C THR A 3 -0.56 1.94 -94.36
N ARG A 4 -0.39 3.25 -94.17
CA ARG A 4 0.11 3.92 -92.96
C ARG A 4 -0.84 3.68 -91.77
N LYS A 5 -0.32 3.44 -90.57
CA LYS A 5 -1.00 3.76 -89.30
C LYS A 5 -0.10 4.65 -88.44
N THR A 6 -0.54 5.89 -88.32
CA THR A 6 -0.02 6.98 -87.49
C THR A 6 -0.29 6.67 -86.01
N LYS A 7 0.76 6.55 -85.19
CA LYS A 7 0.63 6.50 -83.73
C LYS A 7 0.73 7.94 -83.21
N LYS A 8 -0.40 8.46 -82.75
CA LYS A 8 -0.55 9.84 -82.27
C LYS A 8 0.04 9.94 -80.87
N ASN A 9 0.98 10.88 -80.71
CA ASN A 9 1.48 11.38 -79.44
C ASN A 9 0.32 11.87 -78.57
N GLN A 10 0.29 11.44 -77.31
CA GLN A 10 -0.37 12.16 -76.22
C GLN A 10 0.56 12.12 -75.01
N GLU A 11 1.21 13.26 -74.82
CA GLU A 11 1.91 13.69 -73.63
C GLU A 11 0.93 14.53 -72.78
N THR A 12 1.22 14.67 -71.48
CA THR A 12 0.53 15.42 -70.41
C THR A 12 -0.60 14.66 -69.68
N ALA A 13 -0.66 14.59 -68.35
CA ALA A 13 0.14 15.16 -67.27
C ALA A 13 0.08 14.22 -66.06
N VAL A 14 1.22 13.99 -65.39
CA VAL A 14 1.26 13.35 -64.06
C VAL A 14 1.00 14.46 -63.06
N GLU A 15 -0.23 14.57 -62.56
CA GLU A 15 -0.50 15.36 -61.36
C GLU A 15 0.21 14.71 -60.15
N PRO A 16 0.92 15.48 -59.31
CA PRO A 16 1.53 14.93 -58.12
C PRO A 16 0.44 14.57 -57.11
N VAL A 17 0.32 13.28 -56.78
CA VAL A 17 -0.47 12.79 -55.65
C VAL A 17 0.15 13.33 -54.35
N GLN A 18 -0.30 14.50 -53.93
CA GLN A 18 -0.04 15.05 -52.59
C GLN A 18 -1.32 15.03 -51.75
N GLU A 19 -2.06 13.93 -51.74
CA GLU A 19 -3.20 13.75 -50.85
C GLU A 19 -3.22 12.33 -50.29
N THR A 20 -2.44 12.09 -49.23
CA THR A 20 -2.61 10.87 -48.41
C THR A 20 -2.16 11.00 -46.96
N LYS A 21 -1.87 12.22 -46.46
CA LYS A 21 -1.56 12.44 -45.03
C LYS A 21 -2.74 12.94 -44.19
N LEU A 22 -3.82 13.43 -44.81
CA LEU A 22 -4.93 14.04 -44.08
C LEU A 22 -6.12 13.11 -43.77
N SER A 23 -6.22 11.93 -44.40
CA SER A 23 -7.43 11.11 -44.29
C SER A 23 -7.49 10.14 -43.10
N ASN A 24 -6.42 10.01 -42.30
CA ASN A 24 -6.37 9.11 -41.12
C ASN A 24 -6.09 9.85 -39.80
N ARG A 25 -6.23 11.18 -39.78
CA ARG A 25 -5.91 12.01 -38.61
C ARG A 25 -7.08 12.05 -37.64
N THR A 26 -7.30 10.97 -36.89
CA THR A 26 -8.30 10.91 -35.83
C THR A 26 -7.74 11.45 -34.50
N PRO A 27 -8.60 11.90 -33.57
CA PRO A 27 -8.18 12.28 -32.22
C PRO A 27 -7.37 11.18 -31.51
N ASP A 28 -7.71 9.91 -31.69
CA ASP A 28 -7.01 8.77 -31.09
C ASP A 28 -5.58 8.61 -31.63
N VAL A 29 -5.40 8.81 -32.94
CA VAL A 29 -4.06 8.78 -33.58
C VAL A 29 -3.20 9.93 -33.06
N ILE A 30 -3.77 11.14 -32.94
CA ILE A 30 -3.06 12.29 -32.35
C ILE A 30 -2.71 12.03 -30.88
N ALA A 31 -3.61 11.43 -30.11
CA ALA A 31 -3.34 11.07 -28.71
C ALA A 31 -2.21 10.01 -28.58
N ALA A 32 -2.14 9.05 -29.50
CA ALA A 32 -1.02 8.11 -29.56
C ALA A 32 0.31 8.80 -29.93
N GLU A 33 0.30 9.71 -30.90
CA GLU A 33 1.48 10.52 -31.26
C GLU A 33 1.97 11.36 -30.07
N ILE A 34 1.06 12.05 -29.36
CA ILE A 34 1.40 12.86 -28.17
C ILE A 34 2.03 11.98 -27.08
N ARG A 35 1.45 10.81 -26.79
CA ARG A 35 2.01 9.87 -25.79
C ARG A 35 3.41 9.38 -26.19
N SER A 36 3.63 9.10 -27.47
CA SER A 36 4.96 8.69 -27.97
C SER A 36 6.00 9.80 -27.81
N ILE A 37 5.65 11.05 -28.14
CA ILE A 37 6.54 12.21 -27.96
C ILE A 37 6.86 12.42 -26.48
N ASP A 38 5.86 12.35 -25.60
CA ASP A 38 6.05 12.48 -24.15
C ASP A 38 6.98 11.40 -23.61
N GLN A 39 6.78 10.13 -24.00
CA GLN A 39 7.65 9.02 -23.60
C GLN A 39 9.10 9.23 -24.05
N GLN A 40 9.32 9.63 -25.30
CA GLN A 40 10.66 9.88 -25.83
C GLN A 40 11.35 11.05 -25.11
N ALA A 41 10.60 12.13 -24.81
CA ALA A 41 11.14 13.26 -24.07
C ALA A 41 11.57 12.85 -22.65
N ARG A 42 10.75 12.06 -21.95
CA ARG A 42 11.07 11.53 -20.60
C ARG A 42 12.33 10.67 -20.63
N GLN A 43 12.43 9.76 -21.60
CA GLN A 43 13.60 8.93 -21.84
C GLN A 43 14.87 9.76 -22.03
N TYR A 44 14.80 10.75 -22.91
CA TYR A 44 15.93 11.62 -23.19
C TYR A 44 16.40 12.39 -21.95
N VAL A 45 15.47 12.91 -21.15
CA VAL A 45 15.79 13.61 -19.90
C VAL A 45 16.47 12.69 -18.90
N LEU A 46 16.00 11.44 -18.74
CA LEU A 46 16.62 10.48 -17.83
C LEU A 46 18.02 10.07 -18.29
N GLN A 47 18.22 9.82 -19.58
CA GLN A 47 19.54 9.50 -20.13
C GLN A 47 20.52 10.68 -19.96
N SER A 48 20.05 11.90 -20.20
CA SER A 48 20.85 13.12 -19.96
C SER A 48 21.23 13.24 -18.48
N ALA A 49 20.32 12.93 -17.57
CA ALA A 49 20.58 12.93 -16.12
C ALA A 49 21.64 11.90 -15.70
N ILE A 50 21.63 10.71 -16.31
CA ILE A 50 22.65 9.66 -16.09
C ILE A 50 24.02 10.14 -16.59
N GLU A 51 24.08 10.75 -17.78
CA GLU A 51 25.33 11.26 -18.35
C GLU A 51 25.91 12.41 -17.52
N ILE A 52 25.07 13.36 -17.10
CA ILE A 52 25.44 14.42 -16.16
C ILE A 52 26.01 13.81 -14.87
N GLY A 53 25.33 12.81 -14.30
CA GLY A 53 25.80 12.12 -13.10
C GLY A 53 27.18 11.47 -13.27
N ARG A 54 27.44 10.81 -14.41
CA ARG A 54 28.76 10.24 -14.73
C ARG A 54 29.85 11.32 -14.79
N LYS A 55 29.58 12.45 -15.45
CA LYS A 55 30.52 13.58 -15.53
C LYS A 55 30.74 14.28 -14.21
N LEU A 56 29.72 14.36 -13.36
CA LEU A 56 29.86 14.89 -12.00
C LEU A 56 30.71 13.97 -11.13
N THR A 57 30.59 12.64 -11.27
CA THR A 57 31.47 11.68 -10.57
C THR A 57 32.93 11.85 -11.01
N GLU A 58 33.19 11.92 -12.32
CA GLU A 58 34.53 12.18 -12.88
C GLU A 58 35.11 13.51 -12.36
N ALA A 59 34.33 14.59 -12.39
CA ALA A 59 34.76 15.90 -11.90
C ALA A 59 35.05 15.89 -10.39
N LYS A 60 34.27 15.16 -9.58
CA LYS A 60 34.44 15.09 -8.12
C LYS A 60 35.77 14.45 -7.72
N GLU A 61 36.32 13.55 -8.53
CA GLU A 61 37.64 12.94 -8.32
C GLU A 61 38.79 13.93 -8.59
N LEU A 62 38.55 14.94 -9.43
CA LEU A 62 39.55 15.95 -9.83
C LEU A 62 39.50 17.21 -8.95
N VAL A 63 38.37 17.47 -8.29
CA VAL A 63 38.19 18.64 -7.42
C VAL A 63 38.77 18.36 -6.03
N SER A 64 39.57 19.31 -5.52
CA SER A 64 40.18 19.21 -4.19
C SER A 64 39.12 19.09 -3.08
N HIS A 65 39.47 18.35 -2.01
CA HIS A 65 38.61 18.21 -0.85
C HIS A 65 38.20 19.57 -0.27
N GLY A 66 36.90 19.73 0.06
CA GLY A 66 36.33 20.97 0.58
C GLY A 66 35.81 21.95 -0.48
N GLU A 67 36.31 21.88 -1.73
CA GLU A 67 35.98 22.85 -2.79
C GLU A 67 34.77 22.44 -3.65
N TRP A 68 34.26 21.21 -3.48
CA TRP A 68 33.19 20.65 -4.32
C TRP A 68 31.94 21.52 -4.41
N GLY A 69 31.46 22.05 -3.29
CA GLY A 69 30.27 22.90 -3.26
C GLY A 69 30.44 24.22 -4.02
N ALA A 70 31.62 24.85 -3.90
CA ALA A 70 31.94 26.07 -4.61
C ALA A 70 32.09 25.82 -6.12
N TRP A 71 32.78 24.73 -6.48
CA TRP A 71 32.97 24.31 -7.85
C TRP A 71 31.63 24.06 -8.56
N LEU A 72 30.69 23.37 -7.92
CA LEU A 72 29.35 23.11 -8.48
C LEU A 72 28.59 24.39 -8.78
N LYS A 73 28.61 25.35 -7.84
CA LYS A 73 27.90 26.62 -8.00
C LYS A 73 28.46 27.46 -9.14
N ILE A 74 29.79 27.50 -9.27
CA ILE A 74 30.49 28.34 -10.26
C ILE A 74 30.41 27.73 -11.67
N ASN A 75 30.63 26.41 -11.82
CA ASN A 75 30.87 25.80 -13.13
C ASN A 75 29.61 25.21 -13.77
N VAL A 76 28.67 24.69 -12.98
CA VAL A 76 27.48 23.99 -13.50
C VAL A 76 26.16 24.49 -12.91
N ASN A 77 26.22 25.49 -12.02
CA ASN A 77 25.07 26.10 -11.35
C ASN A 77 24.16 25.07 -10.65
N TYR A 78 24.75 24.04 -10.05
CA TYR A 78 24.02 23.03 -9.28
C TYR A 78 24.20 23.20 -7.78
N SER A 79 23.16 22.82 -7.05
CA SER A 79 23.30 22.55 -5.62
C SER A 79 24.00 21.22 -5.39
N GLN A 80 24.58 21.02 -4.20
CA GLN A 80 25.17 19.73 -3.84
C GLN A 80 24.14 18.59 -3.85
N SER A 81 22.90 18.85 -3.43
CA SER A 81 21.84 17.83 -3.43
C SER A 81 21.43 17.43 -4.85
N THR A 82 21.29 18.40 -5.77
CA THR A 82 21.03 18.14 -7.19
C THR A 82 22.15 17.30 -7.81
N ALA A 83 23.41 17.68 -7.60
CA ALA A 83 24.56 16.95 -8.12
C ALA A 83 24.62 15.52 -7.58
N ASN A 84 24.42 15.35 -6.27
CA ASN A 84 24.38 14.02 -5.65
C ASN A 84 23.24 13.16 -6.19
N ASN A 85 22.06 13.71 -6.45
CA ASN A 85 20.95 12.96 -7.06
C ASN A 85 21.31 12.46 -8.46
N PHE A 86 21.91 13.31 -9.31
CA PHE A 86 22.40 12.88 -10.62
C PHE A 86 23.44 11.76 -10.52
N MET A 87 24.42 11.91 -9.63
CA MET A 87 25.45 10.89 -9.42
C MET A 87 24.85 9.56 -8.95
N ARG A 88 23.89 9.58 -8.02
CA ARG A 88 23.20 8.36 -7.54
C ARG A 88 22.37 7.70 -8.63
N VAL A 89 21.61 8.49 -9.39
CA VAL A 89 20.84 8.00 -10.56
C VAL A 89 21.78 7.33 -11.57
N ALA A 90 22.94 7.94 -11.84
CA ALA A 90 23.92 7.37 -12.76
C ALA A 90 24.55 6.07 -12.25
N ALA A 91 24.84 5.97 -10.95
CA ALA A 91 25.43 4.78 -10.35
C ALA A 91 24.45 3.58 -10.35
N GLU A 92 23.20 3.84 -10.01
CA GLU A 92 22.19 2.79 -9.78
C GLU A 92 21.45 2.37 -11.06
N TYR A 93 21.34 3.25 -12.05
CA TYR A 93 20.46 3.04 -13.22
C TYR A 93 21.17 2.99 -14.56
N ALA A 94 22.51 2.98 -14.58
CA ALA A 94 23.32 2.96 -15.79
C ALA A 94 23.00 1.81 -16.78
N ASN A 95 22.48 0.68 -16.28
CA ASN A 95 22.27 -0.55 -17.06
C ASN A 95 20.84 -1.11 -16.99
N SER A 96 19.89 -0.39 -16.38
CA SER A 96 18.55 -0.93 -16.14
C SER A 96 17.60 -0.57 -17.28
N GLN A 97 17.13 -1.61 -17.98
CA GLN A 97 16.24 -1.50 -19.13
C GLN A 97 14.77 -1.29 -18.72
N THR A 98 14.39 -1.79 -17.54
CA THR A 98 13.06 -1.65 -16.92
C THR A 98 12.74 -0.21 -16.53
N LEU A 99 13.77 0.61 -16.29
CA LEU A 99 13.62 2.02 -15.91
C LEU A 99 13.57 2.99 -17.10
N ALA A 100 13.69 2.47 -18.32
CA ALA A 100 13.64 3.27 -19.54
C ALA A 100 12.29 4.00 -19.73
N ASN A 101 11.22 3.59 -19.05
CA ASN A 101 9.92 4.26 -19.13
C ASN A 101 9.66 5.25 -17.98
N LEU A 102 10.64 5.46 -17.09
CA LEU A 102 10.52 6.40 -15.98
C LEU A 102 11.05 7.79 -16.34
N ASN A 103 10.49 8.80 -15.69
CA ASN A 103 11.05 10.15 -15.68
C ASN A 103 12.11 10.31 -14.57
N TYR A 104 12.93 11.35 -14.66
CA TYR A 104 14.00 11.63 -13.68
C TYR A 104 13.50 11.67 -12.23
N SER A 105 12.37 12.32 -11.97
CA SER A 105 11.84 12.46 -10.61
C SER A 105 11.35 11.12 -10.04
N GLN A 106 10.80 10.24 -10.87
CA GLN A 106 10.45 8.87 -10.49
C GLN A 106 11.70 8.04 -10.19
N ALA A 107 12.73 8.14 -11.03
CA ALA A 107 14.02 7.47 -10.79
C ALA A 107 14.64 7.92 -9.45
N VAL A 108 14.62 9.23 -9.15
CA VAL A 108 15.10 9.75 -7.86
C VAL A 108 14.27 9.23 -6.69
N ALA A 109 12.94 9.12 -6.84
CA ALA A 109 12.07 8.60 -5.77
C ALA A 109 12.39 7.14 -5.43
N LEU A 110 12.61 6.30 -6.45
CA LEU A 110 12.93 4.87 -6.30
C LEU A 110 14.28 4.59 -5.63
N LEU A 111 15.19 5.58 -5.57
CA LEU A 111 16.43 5.47 -4.81
C LEU A 111 16.22 5.29 -3.29
N SER A 112 14.99 5.48 -2.81
CA SER A 112 14.59 5.22 -1.42
C SER A 112 14.27 3.74 -1.15
N ILE A 113 14.16 2.93 -2.21
CA ILE A 113 13.96 1.49 -2.16
C ILE A 113 15.33 0.80 -2.31
N PRO A 114 15.59 -0.33 -1.61
CA PRO A 114 16.77 -1.16 -1.86
C PRO A 114 16.92 -1.55 -3.34
N ALA A 115 18.16 -1.64 -3.84
CA ALA A 115 18.42 -1.85 -5.27
C ALA A 115 17.78 -3.14 -5.80
N GLU A 116 17.79 -4.17 -4.97
CA GLU A 116 17.28 -5.51 -5.25
C GLU A 116 15.75 -5.53 -5.42
N GLU A 117 15.04 -4.59 -4.82
CA GLU A 117 13.56 -4.54 -4.79
C GLU A 117 12.98 -3.50 -5.75
N ARG A 118 13.82 -2.65 -6.36
CA ARG A 118 13.32 -1.56 -7.21
C ARG A 118 12.64 -2.07 -8.47
N GLU A 119 13.22 -3.07 -9.14
CA GLU A 119 12.68 -3.58 -10.40
C GLU A 119 11.34 -4.28 -10.17
N SER A 120 11.24 -5.14 -9.15
CA SER A 120 9.97 -5.77 -8.76
C SER A 120 8.94 -4.72 -8.35
N PHE A 121 9.33 -3.70 -7.57
CA PHE A 121 8.42 -2.63 -7.19
C PHE A 121 7.88 -1.85 -8.40
N VAL A 122 8.72 -1.56 -9.39
CA VAL A 122 8.32 -0.86 -10.61
C VAL A 122 7.34 -1.68 -11.43
N GLU A 123 7.58 -2.98 -11.57
CA GLU A 123 6.71 -3.90 -12.32
C GLU A 123 5.37 -4.12 -11.61
N GLU A 124 5.38 -4.42 -10.31
CA GLU A 124 4.18 -4.72 -9.53
C GLU A 124 3.24 -3.51 -9.40
N ASN A 125 3.80 -2.30 -9.31
CA ASN A 125 3.01 -1.07 -9.10
C ASN A 125 2.73 -0.31 -10.40
N ASN A 126 3.14 -0.81 -11.56
CA ASN A 126 3.08 -0.08 -12.84
C ASN A 126 3.62 1.36 -12.72
N ALA A 127 4.78 1.52 -12.08
CA ALA A 127 5.31 2.83 -11.68
C ALA A 127 5.50 3.81 -12.85
N ALA A 128 5.63 3.31 -14.08
CA ALA A 128 5.73 4.10 -15.30
C ALA A 128 4.43 4.87 -15.65
N GLU A 129 3.27 4.34 -15.26
CA GLU A 129 1.96 4.97 -15.51
C GLU A 129 1.55 5.93 -14.38
N MET A 130 2.15 5.78 -13.20
CA MET A 130 1.87 6.63 -12.04
C MET A 130 2.51 8.01 -12.20
N SER A 131 1.85 9.05 -11.66
CA SER A 131 2.53 10.33 -11.45
C SER A 131 3.63 10.18 -10.39
N THR A 132 4.63 11.07 -10.42
CA THR A 132 5.69 11.07 -9.40
C THR A 132 5.14 11.18 -7.96
N ARG A 133 4.02 11.89 -7.77
CA ARG A 133 3.38 12.04 -6.46
C ARG A 133 2.73 10.73 -5.99
N GLU A 134 2.03 10.04 -6.88
CA GLU A 134 1.44 8.74 -6.58
C GLU A 134 2.53 7.71 -6.30
N LEU A 135 3.62 7.71 -7.07
CA LEU A 135 4.76 6.83 -6.82
C LEU A 135 5.40 7.10 -5.44
N GLN A 136 5.60 8.37 -5.08
CA GLN A 136 6.11 8.73 -3.75
C GLN A 136 5.16 8.30 -2.62
N ALA A 137 3.84 8.40 -2.84
CA ALA A 137 2.84 7.92 -1.89
C ALA A 137 2.94 6.39 -1.71
N ALA A 138 3.02 5.63 -2.81
CA ALA A 138 3.16 4.17 -2.77
C ALA A 138 4.46 3.71 -2.08
N ILE A 139 5.58 4.40 -2.34
CA ILE A 139 6.85 4.12 -1.65
C ILE A 139 6.72 4.36 -0.14
N LYS A 140 6.10 5.48 0.25
CA LYS A 140 5.91 5.82 1.66
C LYS A 140 4.98 4.81 2.35
N GLU A 141 3.92 4.39 1.67
CA GLU A 141 3.00 3.36 2.15
C GLU A 141 3.71 2.02 2.36
N LYS A 142 4.51 1.56 1.38
CA LYS A 142 5.34 0.35 1.53
C LYS A 142 6.26 0.44 2.74
N GLN A 143 6.98 1.54 2.91
CA GLN A 143 7.90 1.73 4.03
C GLN A 143 7.18 1.74 5.40
N GLU A 144 6.00 2.36 5.46
CA GLU A 144 5.19 2.36 6.67
C GLU A 144 4.65 0.95 6.98
N LEU A 145 4.20 0.22 5.97
CA LEU A 145 3.76 -1.17 6.12
C LEU A 145 4.91 -2.08 6.57
N GLU A 146 6.10 -1.94 6.00
CA GLU A 146 7.29 -2.68 6.42
C GLU A 146 7.68 -2.39 7.87
N LYS A 147 7.62 -1.13 8.27
CA LYS A 147 7.86 -0.71 9.64
C LYS A 147 6.83 -1.32 10.60
N GLN A 148 5.55 -1.23 10.27
CA GLN A 148 4.47 -1.85 11.06
C GLN A 148 4.64 -3.36 11.16
N LEU A 149 5.01 -4.02 10.05
CA LEU A 149 5.24 -5.46 10.01
C LEU A 149 6.46 -5.87 10.84
N ALA A 150 7.53 -5.06 10.87
CA ALA A 150 8.68 -5.28 11.72
C ALA A 150 8.35 -5.10 13.22
N GLU A 151 7.58 -4.05 13.56
CA GLU A 151 7.10 -3.81 14.92
C GLU A 151 6.19 -4.95 15.41
N GLU A 152 5.27 -5.41 14.55
CA GLU A 152 4.37 -6.52 14.85
C GLU A 152 5.14 -7.84 15.03
N ARG A 153 6.11 -8.13 14.17
CA ARG A 153 6.99 -9.31 14.31
C ARG A 153 7.72 -9.31 15.63
N LYS A 154 8.31 -8.17 16.01
CA LYS A 154 8.98 -8.03 17.29
C LYS A 154 8.01 -8.25 18.46
N ARG A 155 6.79 -7.71 18.39
CA ARG A 155 5.77 -7.94 19.41
C ARG A 155 5.41 -9.42 19.54
N ILE A 156 5.25 -10.12 18.42
CA ILE A 156 4.97 -11.57 18.41
C ILE A 156 6.14 -12.35 19.03
N GLU A 157 7.38 -12.00 18.71
CA GLU A 157 8.58 -12.64 19.30
C GLU A 157 8.64 -12.44 20.82
N ASP A 158 8.39 -11.22 21.30
CA ASP A 158 8.35 -10.89 22.72
C ASP A 158 7.21 -11.64 23.45
N GLU A 159 6.02 -11.70 22.85
CA GLU A 159 4.87 -12.45 23.37
C GLU A 159 5.14 -13.97 23.41
N GLN A 160 5.76 -14.53 22.39
CA GLN A 160 6.15 -15.95 22.35
C GLN A 160 7.19 -16.28 23.42
N ALA A 161 8.18 -15.40 23.63
CA ALA A 161 9.18 -15.57 24.68
C ALA A 161 8.54 -15.54 26.07
N ALA A 162 7.61 -14.62 26.31
CA ALA A 162 6.87 -14.53 27.57
C ALA A 162 6.02 -15.79 27.81
N LEU A 163 5.31 -16.27 26.79
CA LEU A 163 4.49 -17.49 26.87
C LEU A 163 5.34 -18.72 27.20
N GLU A 164 6.52 -18.85 26.58
CA GLU A 164 7.42 -19.97 26.85
C GLU A 164 7.99 -19.91 28.28
N GLN A 165 8.34 -18.71 28.78
CA GLN A 165 8.75 -18.54 30.17
C GLN A 165 7.63 -18.95 31.15
N GLU A 166 6.39 -18.52 30.90
CA GLU A 166 5.24 -18.88 31.72
C GLU A 166 4.97 -20.40 31.69
N ARG A 167 5.10 -21.02 30.52
CA ARG A 167 5.00 -22.48 30.37
C ARG A 167 6.07 -23.21 31.17
N GLN A 168 7.32 -22.72 31.16
CA GLN A 168 8.43 -23.29 31.93
C GLN A 168 8.19 -23.16 33.42
N GLN A 169 7.76 -21.99 33.91
CA GLN A 169 7.41 -21.78 35.32
C GLN A 169 6.30 -22.73 35.77
N ARG A 170 5.25 -22.91 34.96
CA ARG A 170 4.16 -23.85 35.27
C ARG A 170 4.62 -25.30 35.28
N ALA A 171 5.48 -25.68 34.35
CA ALA A 171 6.06 -27.03 34.30
C ALA A 171 6.98 -27.31 35.49
N GLU A 172 7.73 -26.31 35.96
CA GLU A 172 8.57 -26.42 37.15
C GLU A 172 7.71 -26.56 38.41
N LEU A 173 6.69 -25.72 38.56
CA LEU A 173 5.75 -25.79 39.69
C LEU A 173 5.02 -27.14 39.75
N GLN A 174 4.61 -27.68 38.60
CA GLN A 174 4.03 -29.02 38.52
C GLN A 174 5.03 -30.10 38.97
N ARG A 175 6.30 -30.01 38.55
CA ARG A 175 7.34 -30.96 38.99
C ARG A 175 7.61 -30.87 40.49
N GLU A 176 7.57 -29.68 41.07
CA GLU A 176 7.71 -29.51 42.52
C GLU A 176 6.54 -30.13 43.26
N LEU A 177 5.31 -29.93 42.77
CA LEU A 177 4.10 -30.55 43.31
C LEU A 177 4.21 -32.08 43.28
N ASP A 178 4.61 -32.65 42.14
CA ASP A 178 4.76 -34.11 41.98
C ASP A 178 5.79 -34.69 42.96
N ARG A 179 6.94 -34.02 43.12
CA ARG A 179 7.97 -34.43 44.09
C ARG A 179 7.48 -34.35 45.53
N GLU A 180 6.74 -33.30 45.88
CA GLU A 180 6.22 -33.14 47.24
C GLU A 180 5.13 -34.18 47.54
N MET A 181 4.29 -34.54 46.55
CA MET A 181 3.33 -35.64 46.67
C MET A 181 4.02 -37.00 46.91
N GLU A 182 5.14 -37.25 46.24
CA GLU A 182 5.96 -38.45 46.51
C GLU A 182 6.57 -38.45 47.92
N LEU A 183 7.06 -37.30 48.39
CA LEU A 183 7.59 -37.15 49.76
C LEU A 183 6.48 -37.36 50.79
N ARG A 184 5.30 -36.77 50.59
CA ARG A 184 4.13 -36.97 51.43
C ARG A 184 3.79 -38.45 51.55
N LYS A 185 3.84 -39.21 50.46
CA LYS A 185 3.60 -40.66 50.47
C LYS A 185 4.62 -41.39 51.35
N LYS A 186 5.91 -41.06 51.22
CA LYS A 186 6.97 -41.63 52.08
C LYS A 186 6.77 -41.27 53.55
N PHE A 187 6.46 -40.01 53.87
CA PHE A 187 6.17 -39.59 55.24
C PHE A 187 4.93 -40.27 55.82
N GLN A 188 3.95 -40.60 54.97
CA GLN A 188 2.78 -41.35 55.39
C GLN A 188 3.14 -42.81 55.72
N ASP A 189 4.01 -43.44 54.92
CA ASP A 189 4.54 -44.79 55.21
C ASP A 189 5.39 -44.79 56.50
N ASP A 190 6.26 -43.79 56.68
CA ASP A 190 7.06 -43.61 57.90
C ASP A 190 6.20 -43.39 59.15
N LEU A 191 5.09 -42.64 59.02
CA LEU A 191 4.14 -42.44 60.11
C LEU A 191 3.48 -43.77 60.53
N ILE A 192 3.07 -44.60 59.56
CA ILE A 192 2.50 -45.93 59.83
C ILE A 192 3.54 -46.80 60.55
N ALA A 193 4.78 -46.83 60.05
CA ALA A 193 5.86 -47.60 60.69
C ALA A 193 6.15 -47.13 62.13
N ALA A 194 6.16 -45.81 62.36
CA ALA A 194 6.36 -45.24 63.69
C ALA A 194 5.20 -45.54 64.65
N GLN A 195 3.95 -45.54 64.16
CA GLN A 195 2.77 -45.94 64.93
C GLN A 195 2.85 -47.41 65.35
N GLU A 196 3.20 -48.30 64.43
CA GLU A 196 3.39 -49.72 64.73
C GLU A 196 4.52 -49.96 65.73
N ALA A 197 5.65 -49.27 65.58
CA ALA A 197 6.79 -49.38 66.48
C ALA A 197 6.45 -48.90 67.90
N ALA A 198 5.71 -47.79 68.01
CA ALA A 198 5.22 -47.26 69.28
C ALA A 198 4.21 -48.20 69.96
N ALA A 199 3.33 -48.87 69.19
CA ALA A 199 2.39 -49.85 69.72
C ALA A 199 3.08 -51.11 70.30
N LYS A 200 4.24 -51.49 69.75
CA LYS A 200 5.07 -52.62 70.21
C LYS A 200 6.04 -52.26 71.35
N ALA A 201 6.01 -51.04 71.88
CA ALA A 201 6.96 -50.59 72.91
C ALA A 201 6.70 -51.21 74.30
N PRO A 202 7.74 -51.46 75.11
CA PRO A 202 7.60 -51.93 76.50
C PRO A 202 6.96 -50.86 77.40
N ALA A 203 6.70 -51.22 78.67
CA ALA A 203 5.94 -50.41 79.64
C ALA A 203 6.18 -48.89 79.57
N LYS A 204 5.07 -48.15 79.69
CA LYS A 204 5.00 -46.69 79.55
C LYS A 204 6.01 -46.01 80.48
N GLY A 205 6.95 -45.24 79.91
CA GLY A 205 7.94 -44.46 80.68
C GLY A 205 9.39 -44.93 80.53
N THR A 206 9.64 -46.09 79.92
CA THR A 206 10.99 -46.56 79.55
C THR A 206 11.68 -45.64 78.53
N ALA A 207 13.01 -45.64 78.49
CA ALA A 207 13.78 -44.87 77.51
C ALA A 207 13.39 -45.21 76.05
N GLU A 208 13.13 -46.49 75.77
CA GLU A 208 12.68 -46.97 74.45
C GLU A 208 11.28 -46.44 74.08
N SER A 209 10.31 -46.46 75.02
CA SER A 209 8.98 -45.89 74.78
C SER A 209 9.01 -44.37 74.52
N LYS A 210 9.94 -43.64 75.17
CA LYS A 210 10.15 -42.21 74.94
C LYS A 210 10.79 -41.93 73.58
N ALA A 211 11.75 -42.75 73.15
CA ALA A 211 12.38 -42.63 71.84
C ALA A 211 11.38 -42.86 70.70
N LYS A 212 10.58 -43.93 70.78
CA LYS A 212 9.53 -44.24 69.79
C LYS A 212 8.43 -43.16 69.73
N ALA A 213 8.05 -42.59 70.88
CA ALA A 213 7.12 -41.45 70.91
C ALA A 213 7.71 -40.17 70.27
N ALA A 214 9.03 -39.97 70.37
CA ALA A 214 9.70 -38.85 69.70
C ALA A 214 9.80 -39.05 68.18
N GLU A 215 10.03 -40.28 67.71
CA GLU A 215 9.99 -40.62 66.28
C GLU A 215 8.60 -40.46 65.67
N LEU A 216 7.55 -40.90 66.37
CA LEU A 216 6.17 -40.69 65.96
C LEU A 216 5.85 -39.21 65.76
N ARG A 217 6.22 -38.36 66.73
CA ARG A 217 6.04 -36.89 66.62
C ARG A 217 6.82 -36.28 65.46
N LYS A 218 8.02 -36.79 65.15
CA LYS A 218 8.80 -36.33 64.00
C LYS A 218 8.12 -36.71 62.68
N ALA A 219 7.59 -37.92 62.56
CA ALA A 219 6.86 -38.37 61.37
C ALA A 219 5.55 -37.59 61.18
N GLU A 220 4.78 -37.34 62.25
CA GLU A 220 3.58 -36.50 62.22
C GLU A 220 3.91 -35.06 61.75
N LYS A 221 4.99 -34.48 62.28
CA LYS A 221 5.44 -33.14 61.87
C LYS A 221 5.84 -33.10 60.40
N ALA A 222 6.64 -34.06 59.94
CA ALA A 222 7.08 -34.14 58.54
C ALA A 222 5.90 -34.29 57.57
N LEU A 223 4.92 -35.16 57.90
CA LEU A 223 3.72 -35.31 57.08
C LEU A 223 2.88 -34.03 57.06
N SER A 224 2.73 -33.35 58.19
CA SER A 224 2.01 -32.08 58.27
C SER A 224 2.69 -30.97 57.46
N GLU A 225 4.01 -30.87 57.53
CA GLU A 225 4.80 -29.89 56.76
C GLU A 225 4.67 -30.14 55.25
N SER A 226 4.74 -31.40 54.82
CA SER A 226 4.57 -31.78 53.42
C SER A 226 3.16 -31.51 52.91
N GLN A 227 2.12 -31.77 53.72
CA GLN A 227 0.72 -31.43 53.40
C GLN A 227 0.52 -29.92 53.23
N GLN A 228 1.14 -29.10 54.10
CA GLN A 228 1.11 -27.64 53.97
C GLN A 228 1.81 -27.17 52.69
N ARG A 229 2.93 -27.80 52.33
CA ARG A 229 3.68 -27.47 51.12
C ARG A 229 2.92 -27.81 49.84
N ILE A 230 2.26 -28.97 49.77
CA ILE A 230 1.35 -29.32 48.67
C ILE A 230 0.23 -28.29 48.54
N SER A 231 -0.43 -27.95 49.65
CA SER A 231 -1.50 -26.96 49.62
C SER A 231 -1.03 -25.58 49.15
N ALA A 232 0.21 -25.19 49.48
CA ALA A 232 0.79 -23.93 49.01
C ALA A 232 1.10 -23.97 47.50
N LEU A 233 1.68 -25.07 47.01
CA LEU A 233 1.97 -25.27 45.59
C LEU A 233 0.69 -25.32 44.74
N GLU A 234 -0.35 -25.99 45.21
CA GLU A 234 -1.67 -26.03 44.55
C GLU A 234 -2.31 -24.62 44.50
N ALA A 235 -2.19 -23.84 45.57
CA ALA A 235 -2.68 -22.46 45.61
C ALA A 235 -1.91 -21.56 44.63
N GLU A 236 -0.60 -21.71 44.53
CA GLU A 236 0.24 -20.98 43.58
C GLU A 236 -0.09 -21.34 42.13
N MET A 237 -0.29 -22.62 41.83
CA MET A 237 -0.73 -23.08 40.50
C MET A 237 -2.07 -22.48 40.11
N LYS A 238 -3.04 -22.49 41.04
CA LYS A 238 -4.35 -21.90 40.81
C LYS A 238 -4.27 -20.39 40.59
N ALA A 239 -3.46 -19.69 41.40
CA ALA A 239 -3.26 -18.25 41.23
C ALA A 239 -2.68 -17.89 39.87
N LYS A 240 -1.73 -18.70 39.36
CA LYS A 240 -1.17 -18.55 38.01
C LYS A 240 -2.21 -18.81 36.92
N GLU A 241 -3.05 -19.82 37.09
CA GLU A 241 -4.14 -20.12 36.15
C GLU A 241 -5.18 -19.00 36.11
N ASP A 242 -5.57 -18.45 37.25
CA ASP A 242 -6.48 -17.31 37.35
C ASP A 242 -5.85 -16.04 36.71
N GLU A 243 -4.55 -15.81 36.90
CA GLU A 243 -3.81 -14.71 36.26
C GLU A 243 -3.83 -14.84 34.72
N ILE A 244 -3.59 -16.04 34.20
CA ILE A 244 -3.64 -16.32 32.75
C ILE A 244 -5.04 -16.10 32.21
N ASN A 245 -6.06 -16.65 32.87
CA ASN A 245 -7.45 -16.50 32.44
C ASN A 245 -7.86 -15.02 32.40
N ALA A 246 -7.46 -14.23 33.41
CA ALA A 246 -7.70 -12.79 33.43
C ALA A 246 -6.97 -12.06 32.28
N LYS A 247 -5.73 -12.43 31.96
CA LYS A 247 -4.99 -11.89 30.80
C LYS A 247 -5.67 -12.22 29.48
N ILE A 248 -6.13 -13.47 29.30
CA ILE A 248 -6.85 -13.91 28.10
C ILE A 248 -8.15 -13.12 27.95
N GLU A 249 -8.94 -13.00 29.01
CA GLU A 249 -10.20 -12.25 28.98
C GLU A 249 -9.97 -10.77 28.61
N ALA A 250 -8.94 -10.14 29.19
CA ALA A 250 -8.56 -8.78 28.85
C ALA A 250 -8.12 -8.64 27.39
N ALA A 251 -7.29 -9.56 26.89
CA ALA A 251 -6.80 -9.55 25.52
C ALA A 251 -7.93 -9.76 24.48
N VAL A 252 -8.84 -10.69 24.76
CA VAL A 252 -10.04 -10.92 23.92
C VAL A 252 -10.89 -9.65 23.86
N LYS A 253 -11.14 -9.01 25.00
CA LYS A 253 -11.95 -7.79 25.07
C LYS A 253 -11.32 -6.62 24.31
N GLU A 254 -10.00 -6.44 24.40
CA GLU A 254 -9.31 -5.42 23.59
C GLU A 254 -9.37 -5.75 22.11
N ARG A 255 -9.16 -7.01 21.72
CA ARG A 255 -9.24 -7.43 20.31
C ARG A 255 -10.63 -7.26 19.72
N GLU A 256 -11.68 -7.53 20.50
CA GLU A 256 -13.07 -7.28 20.10
C GLU A 256 -13.32 -5.78 19.83
N LYS A 257 -12.80 -4.88 20.68
CA LYS A 257 -12.90 -3.43 20.46
C LYS A 257 -12.18 -3.00 19.19
N GLU A 258 -10.96 -3.49 18.97
CA GLU A 258 -10.18 -3.19 17.76
C GLU A 258 -10.91 -3.64 16.49
N ILE A 259 -11.46 -4.86 16.48
CA ILE A 259 -12.22 -5.39 15.34
C ILE A 259 -13.48 -4.55 15.11
N ALA A 260 -14.20 -4.17 16.17
CA ALA A 260 -15.38 -3.32 16.06
C ALA A 260 -15.04 -1.92 15.51
N GLU A 261 -13.94 -1.32 15.94
CA GLU A 261 -13.50 -0.02 15.45
C GLU A 261 -13.06 -0.09 13.98
N GLN A 262 -12.31 -1.13 13.59
CA GLN A 262 -11.92 -1.36 12.20
C GLN A 262 -13.13 -1.59 11.30
N ALA A 263 -14.11 -2.36 11.76
CA ALA A 263 -15.37 -2.56 11.04
C ALA A 263 -16.12 -1.23 10.83
N ARG A 264 -16.19 -0.39 11.87
CA ARG A 264 -16.82 0.94 11.77
C ARG A 264 -16.10 1.85 10.77
N LYS A 265 -14.76 1.89 10.81
CA LYS A 265 -13.95 2.68 9.87
C LYS A 265 -14.17 2.24 8.42
N ARG A 266 -14.15 0.92 8.17
CA ARG A 266 -14.44 0.37 6.83
C ARG A 266 -15.86 0.68 6.36
N GLU A 267 -16.85 0.61 7.25
CA GLU A 267 -18.23 0.98 6.92
C GLU A 267 -18.34 2.48 6.55
N GLU A 268 -17.64 3.36 7.28
CA GLU A 268 -17.60 4.79 7.00
C GLU A 268 -16.89 5.11 5.67
N GLU A 269 -15.74 4.48 5.41
CA GLU A 269 -14.99 4.62 4.16
C GLU A 269 -15.81 4.13 2.96
N THR A 270 -16.42 2.95 3.05
CA THR A 270 -17.27 2.40 1.99
C THR A 270 -18.52 3.26 1.78
N ALA A 271 -19.14 3.77 2.85
CA ALA A 271 -20.26 4.69 2.73
C ALA A 271 -19.87 5.99 2.00
N GLN A 272 -18.69 6.54 2.31
CA GLN A 272 -18.17 7.73 1.64
C GLN A 272 -17.86 7.48 0.16
N GLU A 273 -17.26 6.34 -0.17
CA GLU A 273 -16.97 5.96 -1.55
C GLU A 273 -18.26 5.78 -2.36
N VAL A 274 -19.26 5.09 -1.80
CA VAL A 274 -20.59 4.95 -2.41
C VAL A 274 -21.25 6.32 -2.64
N ALA A 275 -21.13 7.25 -1.69
CA ALA A 275 -21.66 8.60 -1.84
C ALA A 275 -20.96 9.36 -2.98
N ASN A 276 -19.63 9.29 -3.05
CA ASN A 276 -18.84 9.92 -4.11
C ASN A 276 -19.20 9.36 -5.50
N LEU A 277 -19.29 8.03 -5.63
CA LEU A 277 -19.68 7.36 -6.87
C LEU A 277 -21.10 7.73 -7.29
N LYS A 278 -22.05 7.80 -6.35
CA LYS A 278 -23.42 8.27 -6.62
C LYS A 278 -23.43 9.72 -7.13
N GLU A 279 -22.61 10.60 -6.56
CA GLU A 279 -22.51 11.98 -7.01
C GLU A 279 -21.89 12.08 -8.42
N GLN A 280 -20.83 11.32 -8.70
CA GLN A 280 -20.24 11.24 -10.03
C GLN A 280 -21.23 10.72 -11.07
N LEU A 281 -21.98 9.66 -10.74
CA LEU A 281 -23.07 9.14 -11.57
C LEU A 281 -24.14 10.20 -11.83
N ARG A 282 -24.53 10.99 -10.82
CA ARG A 282 -25.49 12.09 -11.00
C ARG A 282 -24.96 13.18 -11.94
N LYS A 283 -23.68 13.54 -11.84
CA LYS A 283 -23.03 14.53 -12.73
C LYS A 283 -22.94 14.01 -14.17
N ASN A 284 -22.60 12.74 -14.35
CA ASN A 284 -22.41 12.13 -15.67
C ASN A 284 -23.74 11.73 -16.35
N ASN A 285 -24.75 11.31 -15.58
CA ASN A 285 -26.07 10.90 -16.06
C ASN A 285 -27.12 12.02 -15.97
N ASN A 286 -26.75 13.29 -16.16
CA ASN A 286 -27.75 14.33 -16.35
C ASN A 286 -28.38 14.21 -17.75
N THR A 287 -29.17 13.16 -17.94
CA THR A 287 -29.88 12.82 -19.18
C THR A 287 -30.76 13.97 -19.65
N ALA A 288 -31.30 14.78 -18.73
CA ALA A 288 -32.04 16.00 -19.06
C ALA A 288 -31.13 17.04 -19.72
N ALA A 289 -29.95 17.31 -19.17
CA ALA A 289 -28.99 18.23 -19.78
C ALA A 289 -28.46 17.70 -21.13
N ILE A 290 -28.23 16.39 -21.27
CA ILE A 290 -27.83 15.77 -22.54
C ILE A 290 -28.94 15.92 -23.59
N LYS A 291 -30.21 15.68 -23.22
CA LYS A 291 -31.36 15.88 -24.12
C LYS A 291 -31.52 17.34 -24.53
N VAL A 292 -31.40 18.28 -23.58
CA VAL A 292 -31.47 19.72 -23.87
C VAL A 292 -30.35 20.13 -24.84
N LYS A 293 -29.12 19.67 -24.60
CA LYS A 293 -27.99 19.93 -25.50
C LYS A 293 -28.25 19.39 -26.91
N LEU A 294 -28.74 18.16 -27.03
CA LEU A 294 -29.03 17.54 -28.32
C LEU A 294 -30.11 18.30 -29.10
N HIS A 295 -31.20 18.70 -28.43
CA HIS A 295 -32.24 19.51 -29.07
C HIS A 295 -31.74 20.91 -29.42
N PHE A 296 -30.92 21.52 -28.58
CA PHE A 296 -30.31 22.82 -28.84
C PHE A 296 -29.38 22.78 -30.06
N ASP A 297 -28.49 21.78 -30.15
CA ASP A 297 -27.57 21.61 -31.27
C ASP A 297 -28.35 21.40 -32.59
N ALA A 298 -29.47 20.66 -32.55
CA ALA A 298 -30.35 20.49 -33.72
C ALA A 298 -31.03 21.82 -34.15
N VAL A 299 -31.51 22.62 -33.19
CA VAL A 299 -32.09 23.94 -33.49
C VAL A 299 -31.05 24.87 -34.10
N VAL A 300 -29.83 24.92 -33.53
CA VAL A 300 -28.72 25.73 -34.06
C VAL A 300 -28.32 25.28 -35.47
N GLY A 301 -28.25 23.97 -35.72
CA GLY A 301 -27.97 23.40 -37.04
C GLY A 301 -29.00 23.84 -38.08
N ASN A 302 -30.28 23.58 -37.81
CA ASN A 302 -31.38 23.94 -38.71
C ASN A 302 -31.45 25.46 -38.95
N PHE A 303 -31.16 26.27 -37.93
CA PHE A 303 -31.12 27.72 -38.08
C PHE A 303 -29.99 28.18 -39.01
N LYS A 304 -28.80 27.56 -38.93
CA LYS A 304 -27.70 27.85 -39.87
C LYS A 304 -28.08 27.50 -41.31
N GLU A 305 -28.72 26.37 -41.53
CA GLU A 305 -29.22 25.96 -42.86
C GLU A 305 -30.30 26.91 -43.39
N LEU A 306 -31.21 27.35 -42.52
CA LEU A 306 -32.24 28.33 -42.84
C LEU A 306 -31.62 29.67 -43.27
N VAL A 307 -30.62 30.16 -42.53
CA VAL A 307 -29.89 31.39 -42.88
C VAL A 307 -29.14 31.24 -44.20
N ALA A 308 -28.53 30.07 -44.46
CA ALA A 308 -27.87 29.79 -45.72
C ALA A 308 -28.86 29.80 -46.90
N SER A 309 -30.03 29.18 -46.74
CA SER A 309 -31.08 29.18 -47.76
C SER A 309 -31.66 30.57 -47.99
N LEU A 310 -31.83 31.38 -46.94
CA LEU A 310 -32.24 32.78 -47.06
C LEU A 310 -31.23 33.62 -47.85
N SER A 311 -29.93 33.36 -47.68
CA SER A 311 -28.88 34.06 -48.42
C SER A 311 -28.86 33.73 -49.92
N ALA A 312 -29.42 32.58 -50.32
CA ALA A 312 -29.50 32.13 -51.71
C ALA A 312 -30.75 32.66 -52.46
N ILE A 313 -31.66 33.38 -51.79
CA ILE A 313 -32.83 33.98 -52.45
C ILE A 313 -32.40 35.23 -53.22
N GLU A 314 -32.65 35.25 -54.53
CA GLU A 314 -32.29 36.36 -55.43
C GLU A 314 -33.24 37.56 -55.35
N ASN A 315 -34.50 37.34 -54.96
CA ASN A 315 -35.51 38.40 -54.82
C ASN A 315 -35.38 39.10 -53.45
N GLU A 316 -34.93 40.35 -53.45
CA GLU A 316 -34.65 41.12 -52.23
C GLU A 316 -35.91 41.46 -51.41
N ASP A 317 -37.07 41.69 -52.05
CA ASP A 317 -38.32 41.95 -51.32
C ASP A 317 -38.81 40.69 -50.59
N GLN A 318 -38.72 39.53 -51.24
CA GLN A 318 -39.05 38.24 -50.63
C GLN A 318 -38.09 37.87 -49.51
N LYS A 319 -36.78 38.09 -49.72
CA LYS A 319 -35.73 37.86 -48.72
C LYS A 319 -35.95 38.73 -47.49
N LYS A 320 -36.28 40.02 -47.67
CA LYS A 320 -36.60 40.94 -46.56
C LYS A 320 -37.84 40.48 -45.80
N ALA A 321 -38.93 40.14 -46.49
CA ALA A 321 -40.16 39.67 -45.85
C ALA A 321 -39.96 38.37 -45.05
N ILE A 322 -39.17 37.42 -45.57
CA ILE A 322 -38.84 36.18 -44.86
C ILE A 322 -37.92 36.45 -43.66
N SER A 323 -36.95 37.36 -43.81
CA SER A 323 -36.05 37.77 -42.72
C SER A 323 -36.82 38.40 -41.55
N GLU A 324 -37.77 39.28 -41.82
CA GLU A 324 -38.62 39.90 -40.80
C GLU A 324 -39.44 38.84 -40.05
N ARG A 325 -39.93 37.82 -40.76
CA ARG A 325 -40.69 36.71 -40.17
C ARG A 325 -39.84 35.79 -39.30
N ILE A 326 -38.60 35.51 -39.71
CA ILE A 326 -37.64 34.76 -38.90
C ILE A 326 -37.28 35.55 -37.64
N SER A 327 -37.06 36.87 -37.76
CA SER A 327 -36.78 37.74 -36.61
C SER A 327 -37.92 37.70 -35.60
N ALA A 328 -39.17 37.82 -36.04
CA ALA A 328 -40.33 37.74 -35.16
C ALA A 328 -40.43 36.38 -34.44
N PHE A 329 -40.11 35.28 -35.13
CA PHE A 329 -40.06 33.95 -34.51
C PHE A 329 -38.95 33.84 -33.47
N CYS A 330 -37.77 34.42 -33.71
CA CYS A 330 -36.69 34.49 -32.72
C CYS A 330 -37.11 35.28 -31.47
N ASP A 331 -37.84 36.39 -31.64
CA ASP A 331 -38.36 37.17 -30.52
C ASP A 331 -39.42 36.40 -29.72
N GLU A 332 -40.29 35.63 -30.40
CA GLU A 332 -41.24 34.73 -29.73
C GLU A 332 -40.54 33.60 -28.96
N MET A 333 -39.48 33.01 -29.52
CA MET A 333 -38.68 32.01 -28.82
C MET A 333 -38.00 32.59 -27.59
N LYS A 334 -37.47 33.81 -27.70
CA LYS A 334 -36.83 34.54 -26.58
C LYS A 334 -37.83 34.85 -25.47
N ALA A 335 -39.10 35.08 -25.77
CA ALA A 335 -40.14 35.32 -24.78
C ALA A 335 -40.57 34.04 -24.01
N LYS A 336 -40.26 32.85 -24.53
CA LYS A 336 -40.62 31.55 -23.94
C LYS A 336 -39.51 30.90 -23.12
N LEU A 337 -38.30 31.45 -23.16
CA LEU A 337 -37.12 31.01 -22.40
C LEU A 337 -36.96 31.86 -21.13
#